data_AF-A0ABC8RUZ4-F1
#
_entry.id   AF-A0ABC8RUZ4-F1
#
_cell.length_a   1.000
_cell.length_b   1.000
_cell.length_c   1.000
_cell.angle_alpha   90.00
_cell.angle_beta   90.00
_cell.angle_gamma   90.00
#
_symmetry.space_group_name_H-M   'P 1'
#
loop_
_entity.id
_entity.type
_entity.pdbx_description
1 polymer ?
#
loop_
_entity_poly.entity_id
_entity_poly.type
_entity_poly.pdbx_seq_one_letter_code
_entity_poly.pdbx_strand_id
1 'polypeptide(L)'
;MVLSKTTSETDVSIHSTFASRYVRSSLPRFKMPESSIPKEAASQIINDELMLDGNPRLNLASFVTTWMEPECDKLMMASINKNYVDMDEYPVTTELQASLSSPVHSSLANWLALRFHLYGRTNVVA
;
A
#
# COMPACT_ATOMS: atom_id res chain seq x y z
N MET A 1 0.01 -39.58 -36.37
CA MET A 1 1.03 -38.52 -36.17
C MET A 1 0.56 -37.69 -34.98
N VAL A 2 1.09 -37.95 -33.79
CA VAL A 2 0.67 -37.28 -32.55
C VAL A 2 1.55 -36.05 -32.38
N LEU A 3 0.94 -34.87 -32.37
CA LEU A 3 1.62 -33.61 -32.11
C LEU A 3 1.86 -33.48 -30.61
N SER A 4 3.04 -33.86 -30.16
CA SER A 4 3.54 -33.60 -28.82
C SER A 4 3.68 -32.09 -28.63
N LYS A 5 2.74 -31.47 -27.90
CA LYS A 5 2.91 -30.10 -27.41
C LYS A 5 3.93 -30.17 -26.28
N THR A 6 5.20 -29.92 -26.59
CA THR A 6 6.24 -29.74 -25.58
C THR A 6 5.97 -28.41 -24.88
N THR A 7 5.38 -28.45 -23.71
CA THR A 7 5.38 -27.37 -22.72
C THR A 7 6.83 -27.12 -22.32
N SER A 8 7.48 -26.17 -22.98
CA SER A 8 8.76 -25.62 -22.51
C SER A 8 8.45 -24.70 -21.34
N GLU A 9 8.48 -25.26 -20.13
CA GLU A 9 8.53 -24.53 -18.86
C GLU A 9 9.82 -23.72 -18.78
N THR A 10 9.81 -22.52 -19.33
CA THR A 10 10.46 -21.33 -18.76
C THR A 10 9.75 -20.14 -19.40
N ASP A 11 8.68 -19.68 -18.75
CA ASP A 11 7.95 -18.46 -19.12
C ASP A 11 8.85 -17.26 -18.78
N VAL A 12 9.94 -17.12 -19.55
CA VAL A 12 10.85 -15.98 -19.44
C VAL A 12 10.02 -14.75 -19.74
N SER A 13 9.91 -13.83 -18.78
CA SER A 13 9.23 -12.54 -18.96
C SER A 13 10.05 -11.62 -19.89
N ILE A 14 10.25 -12.02 -21.15
CA ILE A 14 11.07 -11.31 -22.13
C ILE A 14 10.39 -10.01 -22.58
N HIS A 15 9.07 -9.94 -22.45
CA HIS A 15 8.28 -8.77 -22.82
C HIS A 15 8.22 -7.76 -21.67
N SER A 16 8.62 -6.52 -21.95
CA SER A 16 8.32 -5.36 -21.10
C SER A 16 6.82 -5.32 -20.74
N THR A 17 6.48 -4.81 -19.55
CA THR A 17 5.10 -4.73 -19.04
C THR A 17 4.15 -4.11 -20.06
N PHE A 18 4.56 -3.01 -20.72
CA PHE A 18 3.80 -2.33 -21.77
C PHE A 18 3.71 -3.08 -23.11
N ALA A 19 4.65 -3.98 -23.39
CA ALA A 19 4.62 -4.84 -24.58
C ALA A 19 3.79 -6.13 -24.34
N SER A 20 3.41 -6.40 -23.09
CA SER A 20 2.67 -7.59 -22.71
C SER A 20 1.18 -7.49 -23.09
N ARG A 21 0.50 -8.64 -23.11
CA ARG A 21 -0.96 -8.70 -23.34
C ARG A 21 -1.78 -8.07 -22.21
N TYR A 22 -1.19 -7.87 -21.03
CA TYR A 22 -1.91 -7.46 -19.82
C TYR A 22 -2.35 -5.99 -19.84
N VAL A 23 -1.63 -5.12 -20.56
CA VAL A 23 -1.97 -3.70 -20.71
C VAL A 23 -3.04 -3.46 -21.79
N ARG A 24 -3.41 -4.51 -22.57
CA ARG A 24 -4.43 -4.40 -23.62
C ARG A 24 -5.86 -4.54 -23.10
N SER A 25 -6.03 -5.10 -21.91
CA SER A 25 -7.33 -5.31 -21.27
C SER A 25 -7.49 -4.36 -20.09
N SER A 26 -8.69 -3.79 -19.93
CA SER A 26 -9.01 -2.98 -18.75
C SER A 26 -8.99 -3.82 -17.46
N LEU A 27 -8.74 -3.16 -16.32
CA LEU A 27 -8.76 -3.81 -15.02
C LEU A 27 -10.18 -4.35 -14.71
N PRO A 28 -10.28 -5.58 -14.18
CA PRO A 28 -11.56 -6.17 -13.80
C PRO A 28 -12.16 -5.43 -12.60
N ARG A 29 -13.34 -4.82 -12.78
CA ARG A 29 -14.01 -3.99 -11.74
C ARG A 29 -15.02 -4.75 -10.88
N PHE A 30 -15.59 -5.86 -11.37
CA PHE A 30 -16.77 -6.49 -10.77
C PHE A 30 -16.61 -7.98 -10.44
N LYS A 31 -15.55 -8.62 -10.95
CA LYS A 31 -15.29 -10.05 -10.75
C LYS A 31 -13.80 -10.26 -10.54
N MET A 32 -13.45 -11.22 -9.69
CA MET A 32 -12.07 -11.65 -9.55
C MET A 32 -11.62 -12.34 -10.86
N PRO A 33 -10.45 -11.97 -11.43
CA PRO A 33 -9.94 -12.62 -12.63
C PRO A 33 -9.60 -14.09 -12.37
N GLU A 34 -9.86 -14.95 -13.36
CA GLU A 34 -9.64 -16.41 -13.26
C GLU A 34 -8.17 -16.80 -13.33
N SER A 35 -7.31 -15.92 -13.85
CA SER A 35 -5.88 -16.18 -14.03
C SER A 35 -5.03 -15.09 -13.39
N SER A 36 -3.86 -15.49 -12.89
CA SER A 36 -2.87 -14.57 -12.34
C SER A 36 -2.17 -13.77 -13.42
N ILE A 37 -1.77 -12.54 -13.09
CA ILE A 37 -0.89 -11.70 -13.91
C ILE A 37 0.49 -11.57 -13.22
N PRO A 38 1.57 -11.30 -13.98
CA PRO A 38 2.88 -11.01 -13.39
C PRO A 38 2.84 -9.82 -12.44
N LYS A 39 3.56 -9.91 -11.32
CA LYS A 39 3.61 -8.86 -10.28
C LYS A 39 3.96 -7.47 -10.83
N GLU A 40 4.89 -7.41 -11.80
CA GLU A 40 5.32 -6.14 -12.40
C GLU A 40 4.23 -5.50 -13.26
N ALA A 41 3.46 -6.32 -13.99
CA ALA A 41 2.32 -5.84 -14.75
C ALA A 41 1.20 -5.35 -13.82
N ALA A 42 0.90 -6.08 -12.75
CA ALA A 42 -0.09 -5.67 -11.74
C ALA A 42 0.28 -4.34 -11.10
N SER A 43 1.53 -4.21 -10.63
CA SER A 43 2.04 -2.99 -10.00
C SER A 43 1.98 -1.81 -10.96
N GLN A 44 2.42 -1.98 -12.22
CA GLN A 44 2.39 -0.91 -13.20
C GLN A 44 0.96 -0.43 -13.48
N ILE A 45 0.02 -1.36 -13.73
CA ILE A 45 -1.35 -0.99 -14.09
C ILE A 45 -2.03 -0.25 -12.93
N ILE A 46 -1.81 -0.68 -11.68
CA ILE A 46 -2.35 0.00 -10.50
C ILE A 46 -1.72 1.39 -10.32
N ASN A 47 -0.39 1.50 -10.47
CA ASN A 47 0.29 2.80 -10.39
C ASN A 47 -0.23 3.77 -11.47
N ASP A 48 -0.44 3.28 -12.70
CA ASP A 48 -0.96 4.11 -13.80
C ASP A 48 -2.39 4.62 -13.53
N GLU A 49 -3.26 3.80 -12.90
CA GLU A 49 -4.61 4.25 -12.50
C GLU A 49 -4.54 5.28 -11.36
N LEU A 50 -3.65 5.09 -10.37
CA LEU A 50 -3.43 6.03 -9.27
C LEU A 50 -2.82 7.37 -9.72
N MET A 51 -2.15 7.43 -10.87
CA MET A 51 -1.66 8.71 -11.43
C MET A 51 -2.78 9.66 -11.85
N LEU A 52 -4.01 9.16 -11.97
CA LEU A 52 -5.19 10.00 -12.21
C LEU A 52 -5.64 10.74 -10.95
N ASP A 53 -5.17 10.34 -9.77
CA ASP A 53 -5.45 11.04 -8.51
C ASP A 53 -4.74 12.39 -8.46
N GLY A 54 -5.39 13.36 -7.82
CA GLY A 54 -4.81 14.68 -7.59
C GLY A 54 -3.61 14.60 -6.66
N ASN A 55 -2.58 15.42 -6.90
CA ASN A 55 -1.40 15.49 -6.03
C ASN A 55 -1.81 15.91 -4.60
N PRO A 56 -1.60 15.06 -3.57
CA PRO A 56 -2.00 15.37 -2.20
C PRO A 56 -1.38 16.65 -1.64
N ARG A 57 -0.18 17.06 -2.10
CA ARG A 57 0.47 18.31 -1.65
C ARG A 57 -0.23 19.57 -2.15
N LEU A 58 -1.03 19.45 -3.20
CA LEU A 58 -1.83 20.54 -3.76
C LEU A 58 -3.27 20.54 -3.21
N ASN A 59 -3.63 19.55 -2.39
CA ASN A 59 -4.95 19.48 -1.78
C ASN A 59 -5.03 20.39 -0.55
N LEU A 60 -5.61 21.57 -0.72
CA LEU A 60 -5.85 22.54 0.36
C LEU A 60 -7.20 22.36 1.06
N ALA A 61 -8.03 21.41 0.62
CA ALA A 61 -9.35 21.15 1.21
C ALA A 61 -9.27 20.19 2.41
N SER A 62 -8.18 19.43 2.54
CA SER A 62 -8.00 18.44 3.60
C SER A 62 -7.20 19.00 4.78
N PHE A 63 -7.61 18.63 5.99
CA PHE A 63 -6.85 18.85 7.22
C PHE A 63 -5.84 17.73 7.51
N VAL A 64 -5.81 16.67 6.69
CA VAL A 64 -4.92 15.51 6.87
C VAL A 64 -3.49 15.86 6.44
N THR A 65 -2.49 15.30 7.12
CA THR A 65 -1.08 15.47 6.76
C THR A 65 -0.74 14.75 5.45
N THR A 66 -0.20 15.48 4.47
CA THR A 66 0.17 14.95 3.15
C THR A 66 1.68 14.86 2.92
N TRP A 67 2.50 15.13 3.95
CA TRP A 67 3.95 15.03 3.89
C TRP A 67 4.56 14.61 5.24
N MET A 68 5.60 13.77 5.19
CA MET A 68 6.37 13.30 6.34
C MET A 68 7.87 13.28 6.00
N GLU A 69 8.71 13.30 7.03
CA GLU A 69 10.17 13.17 6.86
C GLU A 69 10.53 11.74 6.42
N PRO A 70 11.59 11.55 5.59
CA PRO A 70 12.01 10.23 5.09
C PRO A 70 12.34 9.22 6.20
N GLU A 71 12.79 9.71 7.36
CA GLU A 71 13.04 8.90 8.55
C GLU A 71 11.75 8.28 9.08
N CYS A 72 10.64 9.02 9.02
CA CYS A 72 9.35 8.55 9.45
C CYS A 72 8.78 7.51 8.48
N ASP A 73 8.95 7.71 7.17
CA ASP A 73 8.56 6.73 6.14
C ASP A 73 9.28 5.39 6.35
N LYS A 74 10.58 5.42 6.69
CA LYS A 74 11.36 4.21 7.02
C LYS A 74 10.79 3.48 8.23
N LEU A 75 10.44 4.21 9.29
CA LEU A 75 9.85 3.62 10.49
C LEU A 75 8.47 3.01 10.21
N MET A 76 7.64 3.68 9.41
CA MET A 76 6.33 3.17 9.00
C MET A 76 6.48 1.89 8.16
N MET A 77 7.35 1.90 7.14
CA MET A 77 7.60 0.71 6.32
C MET A 77 8.19 -0.46 7.13
N ALA A 78 9.01 -0.19 8.14
CA ALA A 78 9.56 -1.22 9.04
C ALA A 78 8.54 -1.77 10.05
N SER A 79 7.39 -1.09 10.22
CA SER A 79 6.35 -1.46 11.19
C SER A 79 5.03 -1.88 10.55
N ILE A 80 4.92 -1.87 9.21
CA ILE A 80 3.68 -2.19 8.47
C ILE A 80 3.15 -3.61 8.73
N ASN A 81 4.03 -4.54 9.10
CA ASN A 81 3.68 -5.93 9.42
C ASN A 81 3.48 -6.18 10.92
N LYS A 82 3.56 -5.15 11.77
CA LYS A 82 3.31 -5.27 13.22
C LYS A 82 1.82 -5.08 13.49
N ASN A 83 1.21 -6.07 14.12
CA ASN A 83 -0.18 -6.00 14.52
C ASN A 83 -0.32 -5.25 15.85
N TYR A 84 -0.95 -4.08 15.86
CA TYR A 84 -1.07 -3.25 17.06
C TYR A 84 -1.88 -3.90 18.19
N VAL A 85 -2.86 -4.77 17.89
CA VAL A 85 -3.66 -5.43 18.94
C VAL A 85 -2.87 -6.54 19.66
N ASP A 86 -1.75 -6.97 19.08
CA ASP A 86 -0.93 -8.08 19.57
C ASP A 86 0.09 -7.59 20.59
N MET A 87 -0.40 -7.33 21.81
CA MET A 87 0.41 -6.69 22.87
C MET A 87 1.50 -7.61 23.43
N ASP A 88 1.32 -8.93 23.36
CA ASP A 88 2.26 -9.92 23.90
C ASP A 88 3.48 -10.09 22.97
N GLU A 89 3.26 -10.04 21.65
CA GLU A 89 4.27 -10.15 20.60
C GLU A 89 5.05 -8.84 20.41
N TYR A 90 4.40 -7.69 20.67
CA TYR A 90 4.98 -6.36 20.47
C TYR A 90 4.90 -5.47 21.72
N PRO A 91 5.52 -5.87 22.85
CA PRO A 91 5.43 -5.13 24.11
C PRO A 91 5.96 -3.70 24.00
N VAL A 92 7.02 -3.49 23.21
CA VAL A 92 7.61 -2.16 22.97
C VAL A 92 6.64 -1.23 22.22
N THR A 93 5.81 -1.76 21.32
CA THR A 93 4.79 -0.96 20.63
C THR A 93 3.74 -0.45 21.61
N THR A 94 3.33 -1.30 22.56
CA THR A 94 2.40 -0.95 23.65
C THR A 94 3.01 0.07 24.60
N GLU A 95 4.28 -0.10 24.98
CA GLU A 95 5.00 0.87 25.82
C GLU A 95 5.10 2.24 25.14
N LEU A 96 5.40 2.28 23.84
CA LEU A 96 5.42 3.53 23.07
C LEU A 96 4.05 4.21 23.11
N GLN A 97 2.96 3.47 22.91
CA GLN A 97 1.61 4.01 23.02
C GLN A 97 1.30 4.53 24.44
N ALA A 98 1.68 3.80 25.48
CA ALA A 98 1.50 4.22 26.86
C ALA A 98 2.31 5.49 27.18
N SER A 99 3.54 5.60 26.68
CA SER A 99 4.41 6.77 26.86
C SER A 99 3.81 8.03 26.24
N LEU A 100 3.24 7.91 25.04
CA LEU A 100 2.50 8.97 24.36
C LEU A 100 1.22 9.32 25.13
N SER A 101 0.52 8.34 25.69
CA SER A 101 -0.72 8.53 26.43
C SER A 101 -0.51 9.19 27.82
N SER A 102 0.74 9.35 28.28
CA SER A 102 1.02 9.99 29.55
C SER A 102 0.60 11.49 29.53
N PRO A 103 0.09 12.05 30.64
CA PRO A 103 -0.44 13.42 30.70
C PRO A 103 0.55 14.51 30.27
N VAL A 104 1.86 14.21 30.30
CA VAL A 104 2.94 15.12 29.93
C VAL A 104 2.99 15.39 28.42
N HIS A 105 2.37 14.55 27.59
CA HIS A 105 2.33 14.67 26.12
C HIS A 105 0.91 14.87 25.55
N SER A 106 -0.06 15.30 26.36
CA SER A 106 -1.48 15.36 25.98
C SER A 106 -1.79 16.22 24.74
N SER A 107 -0.93 17.20 24.42
CA SER A 107 -1.08 18.01 23.20
C SER A 107 -0.54 17.35 21.92
N LEU A 108 0.40 16.40 22.04
CA LEU A 108 1.07 15.72 20.90
C LEU A 108 0.48 14.32 20.66
N ALA A 109 0.06 13.64 21.73
CA ALA A 109 -0.54 12.32 21.68
C ALA A 109 -1.91 12.31 20.99
N ASN A 110 -2.74 13.34 21.24
CA ASN A 110 -3.98 13.54 20.50
C ASN A 110 -3.73 13.80 19.01
N TRP A 111 -2.59 14.43 18.66
CA TRP A 111 -2.22 14.71 17.28
C TRP A 111 -1.76 13.44 16.53
N LEU A 112 -0.94 12.59 17.17
CA LEU A 112 -0.50 11.31 16.61
C LEU A 112 -1.63 10.25 16.55
N ALA A 113 -2.51 10.19 17.55
CA ALA A 113 -3.66 9.28 17.55
C ALA A 113 -4.65 9.62 16.44
N LEU A 114 -4.91 10.92 16.21
CA LEU A 114 -5.69 11.38 15.05
C LEU A 114 -4.99 10.99 13.73
N ARG A 115 -3.65 11.08 13.67
CA ARG A 115 -2.84 10.76 12.49
C ARG A 115 -2.87 9.28 12.13
N PHE A 116 -2.78 8.37 13.10
CA PHE A 116 -2.90 6.93 12.87
C PHE A 116 -4.33 6.52 12.49
N HIS A 117 -5.35 7.11 13.14
CA HIS A 117 -6.75 6.80 12.82
C HIS A 117 -7.19 7.34 11.46
N LEU A 118 -6.63 8.48 11.01
CA LEU A 118 -6.87 9.03 9.68
C LEU A 118 -6.14 8.24 8.58
N TYR A 119 -4.94 7.71 8.84
CA TYR A 119 -4.21 6.86 7.87
C TYR A 119 -4.93 5.54 7.56
N GLY A 120 -5.66 4.98 8.55
CA GLY A 120 -6.56 3.84 8.32
C GLY A 120 -7.82 4.17 7.51
N ARG A 121 -8.15 5.46 7.33
CA ARG A 121 -9.31 5.95 6.58
C ARG A 121 -8.96 6.63 5.24
N THR A 122 -7.68 6.92 4.98
CA THR A 122 -7.25 7.63 3.76
C THR A 122 -7.32 6.80 2.48
N ASN A 123 -7.70 5.51 2.55
CA ASN A 123 -7.93 4.69 1.36
C ASN A 123 -9.42 4.56 0.97
N VAL A 124 -10.33 5.38 1.53
CA VAL A 124 -11.79 5.27 1.23
C VAL A 124 -12.43 6.58 0.75
N VAL A 125 -11.69 7.67 0.56
CA VAL A 125 -12.28 8.91 0.01
C VAL A 125 -11.34 9.58 -0.99
N ALA A 126 -11.27 9.01 -2.19
CA ALA A 126 -11.36 9.68 -3.49
C ALA A 126 -11.49 8.59 -4.56
#